data_AF-A0A7W1FG78-F1
#
_entry.id   AF-A0A7W1FG78-F1
#
_cell.length_a   1.000
_cell.length_b   1.000
_cell.length_c   1.000
_cell.angle_alpha   90.00
_cell.angle_beta   90.00
_cell.angle_gamma   90.00
#
_symmetry.space_group_name_H-M   'P 1'
#
loop_
_entity.id
_entity.type
_entity.pdbx_description
1 polymer ?
#
loop_
_entity_poly.entity_id
_entity_poly.type
_entity_poly.pdbx_seq_one_letter_code
_entity_poly.pdbx_strand_id
1 'polypeptide(L)'
;MPELAFKIRQKGLELLNKKDDERSLGRKVTFNRRQAIYYHNIGKRDLAIKSKIVAETILKENDEISAYVGGFTRLSKCIYSNLEGDTSFCEKESQKLIEVIVSSGYVNGTAVELPQPENPQKLKGEVHIKVLIAENGEVISAEATKGLKELFDVSIKAAKTAKFQPFTLSGKPTKRSGIIVYKFS
;
A
#
# COMPACT_ATOMS: atom_id res chain seq x y z
N MET A 1 -9.25 0.46 -35.94
CA MET A 1 -8.27 0.87 -34.90
C MET A 1 -7.53 2.19 -35.17
N PRO A 2 -7.18 2.59 -36.41
CA PRO A 2 -6.43 3.84 -36.66
C PRO A 2 -7.19 5.11 -36.25
N GLU A 3 -8.49 5.17 -36.54
CA GLU A 3 -9.31 6.38 -36.31
C GLU A 3 -9.49 6.72 -34.83
N LEU A 4 -9.70 5.71 -33.97
CA LEU A 4 -9.80 5.92 -32.53
C LEU A 4 -8.45 6.30 -31.92
N ALA A 5 -7.36 5.62 -32.31
CA ALA A 5 -6.02 5.98 -31.83
C ALA A 5 -5.64 7.41 -32.25
N PHE A 6 -6.09 7.84 -33.43
CA PHE A 6 -5.93 9.19 -33.93
C PHE A 6 -6.74 10.21 -33.10
N LYS A 7 -8.03 9.96 -32.85
CA LYS A 7 -8.89 10.80 -31.98
C LYS A 7 -8.34 10.92 -30.55
N ILE A 8 -7.82 9.82 -29.99
CA ILE A 8 -7.21 9.79 -28.66
C ILE A 8 -5.93 10.65 -28.63
N ARG A 9 -5.05 10.52 -29.63
CA ARG A 9 -3.83 11.34 -29.73
C ARG A 9 -4.13 12.83 -29.95
N GLN A 10 -5.15 13.17 -30.73
CA GLN A 10 -5.59 14.56 -30.92
C GLN A 10 -6.04 15.21 -29.61
N LYS A 11 -6.61 14.42 -28.68
CA LYS A 11 -7.02 14.88 -27.34
C LYS A 11 -5.89 14.82 -26.29
N GLY A 12 -4.64 14.55 -26.69
CA GLY A 12 -3.50 14.48 -25.76
C GLY A 12 -3.55 13.28 -24.81
N LEU A 13 -4.30 12.24 -25.18
CA LEU A 13 -4.40 10.99 -24.47
C LEU A 13 -3.50 9.92 -25.11
N GLU A 14 -3.12 8.93 -24.33
CA GLU A 14 -2.38 7.76 -24.81
C GLU A 14 -3.14 6.47 -24.48
N LEU A 15 -3.31 5.60 -25.47
CA LEU A 15 -3.81 4.24 -25.25
C LEU A 15 -2.76 3.42 -24.51
N LEU A 16 -3.17 2.71 -23.46
CA LEU A 16 -2.30 1.80 -22.73
C LEU A 16 -2.35 0.40 -23.34
N ASN A 17 -1.19 -0.10 -23.73
CA ASN A 17 -1.04 -1.51 -24.10
C ASN A 17 -0.81 -2.36 -22.83
N LYS A 18 -1.80 -3.22 -22.52
CA LYS A 18 -1.94 -4.20 -21.42
C LYS A 18 -2.32 -3.72 -20.00
N LYS A 19 -3.49 -4.21 -19.52
CA LYS A 19 -3.85 -4.61 -18.13
C LYS A 19 -5.28 -5.25 -18.05
N ASP A 20 -5.88 -5.97 -19.00
CA ASP A 20 -5.40 -7.06 -19.87
C ASP A 20 -6.50 -7.48 -20.90
N ASP A 21 -6.43 -7.11 -22.19
CA ASP A 21 -6.93 -7.92 -23.32
C ASP A 21 -6.54 -7.40 -24.75
N GLU A 22 -6.73 -8.25 -25.79
CA GLU A 22 -6.07 -8.33 -27.14
C GLU A 22 -6.40 -7.24 -28.22
N ARG A 23 -6.97 -6.10 -27.85
CA ARG A 23 -7.42 -4.94 -28.71
C ARG A 23 -7.57 -3.65 -27.88
N SER A 24 -7.53 -3.66 -26.54
CA SER A 24 -8.40 -2.70 -25.85
C SER A 24 -9.89 -2.86 -26.33
N LEU A 25 -10.59 -3.97 -26.19
CA LEU A 25 -10.28 -5.13 -25.37
C LEU A 25 -9.63 -4.66 -24.05
N GLY A 26 -10.39 -3.84 -23.32
CA GLY A 26 -9.98 -3.21 -22.06
C GLY A 26 -9.36 -1.80 -22.15
N ARG A 27 -9.79 -0.92 -23.09
CA ARG A 27 -9.19 0.42 -23.35
C ARG A 27 -9.08 1.23 -22.06
N LYS A 28 -7.85 1.34 -21.57
CA LYS A 28 -7.45 2.31 -20.56
C LYS A 28 -6.64 3.38 -21.28
N VAL A 29 -7.03 4.64 -21.13
CA VAL A 29 -6.19 5.75 -21.57
C VAL A 29 -5.41 6.28 -20.37
N THR A 30 -4.20 6.74 -20.62
CA THR A 30 -3.52 7.62 -19.68
C THR A 30 -3.59 9.04 -20.21
N PHE A 31 -3.62 9.99 -19.27
CA PHE A 31 -3.59 11.40 -19.57
C PHE A 31 -2.48 12.04 -18.78
N ASN A 32 -1.84 13.03 -19.38
CA ASN A 32 -0.62 13.62 -18.87
C ASN A 32 -0.92 14.58 -17.69
N ARG A 33 -1.12 14.02 -16.50
CA ARG A 33 -1.20 14.80 -15.25
C ARG A 33 0.12 15.50 -14.89
N ARG A 34 1.25 15.12 -15.52
CA ARG A 34 2.56 15.75 -15.23
C ARG A 34 2.54 17.21 -15.65
N GLN A 35 1.74 17.59 -16.64
CA GLN A 35 1.62 18.98 -17.05
C GLN A 35 1.00 19.85 -15.94
N ALA A 36 -0.06 19.37 -15.28
CA ALA A 36 -0.68 20.09 -14.17
C ALA A 36 0.27 20.21 -12.97
N ILE A 37 0.99 19.13 -12.64
CA ILE A 37 2.01 19.13 -11.58
C ILE A 37 3.21 20.01 -11.93
N TYR A 38 3.66 20.00 -13.20
CA TYR A 38 4.74 20.87 -13.68
C TYR A 38 4.35 22.33 -13.48
N TYR A 39 3.17 22.74 -13.93
CA TYR A 39 2.66 24.10 -13.76
C TYR A 39 2.54 24.50 -12.29
N HIS A 40 2.10 23.57 -11.44
CA HIS A 40 2.06 23.79 -9.99
C HIS A 40 3.47 24.04 -9.43
N ASN A 41 4.44 23.19 -9.77
CA ASN A 41 5.81 23.29 -9.27
C ASN A 41 6.53 24.57 -9.72
N ILE A 42 6.17 25.13 -10.88
CA ILE A 42 6.69 26.42 -11.36
C ILE A 42 5.84 27.62 -10.94
N GLY A 43 4.92 27.44 -9.98
CA GLY A 43 4.08 28.50 -9.41
C GLY A 43 2.94 29.01 -10.32
N LYS A 44 2.67 28.36 -11.45
CA LYS A 44 1.61 28.75 -12.40
C LYS A 44 0.29 28.03 -12.08
N ARG A 45 -0.35 28.45 -10.99
CA ARG A 45 -1.59 27.83 -10.48
C ARG A 45 -2.72 27.77 -11.49
N ASP A 46 -2.98 28.85 -12.22
CA ASP A 46 -4.10 28.90 -13.19
C ASP A 46 -3.90 27.91 -14.34
N LEU A 47 -2.66 27.76 -14.83
CA LEU A 47 -2.33 26.78 -15.85
C LEU A 47 -2.43 25.35 -15.31
N ALA A 48 -2.06 25.13 -14.05
CA ALA A 48 -2.19 23.82 -13.40
C ALA A 48 -3.66 23.39 -13.30
N ILE A 49 -4.54 24.29 -12.83
CA ILE A 49 -5.99 24.05 -12.74
C ILE A 49 -6.58 23.85 -14.12
N LYS A 50 -6.24 24.70 -15.10
CA LYS A 50 -6.70 24.54 -16.49
C LYS A 50 -6.29 23.19 -17.07
N SER A 51 -5.06 22.76 -16.87
CA SER A 51 -4.58 21.45 -17.31
C SER A 51 -5.33 20.30 -16.62
N LYS A 52 -5.66 20.43 -15.33
CA LYS A 52 -6.49 19.44 -14.60
C LYS A 52 -7.90 19.36 -15.19
N ILE A 53 -8.58 20.49 -15.38
CA ILE A 53 -9.94 20.55 -15.91
C ILE A 53 -9.99 19.94 -17.31
N VAL A 54 -9.09 20.33 -18.20
CA VAL A 54 -9.00 19.75 -19.55
C VAL A 54 -8.85 18.23 -19.48
N ALA A 55 -7.96 17.75 -18.62
CA ALA A 55 -7.71 16.33 -18.46
C ALA A 55 -8.93 15.55 -17.91
N GLU A 56 -9.68 16.12 -16.96
CA GLU A 56 -10.84 15.47 -16.35
C GLU A 56 -12.11 15.56 -17.20
N THR A 57 -12.31 16.66 -17.94
CA THR A 57 -13.42 16.80 -18.90
C THR A 57 -13.35 15.74 -19.99
N ILE A 58 -12.14 15.44 -20.49
CA ILE A 58 -11.94 14.40 -21.50
C ILE A 58 -12.44 13.01 -21.01
N LEU A 59 -12.37 12.74 -19.70
CA LEU A 59 -12.89 11.49 -19.11
C LEU A 59 -14.42 11.47 -19.01
N LYS A 60 -15.04 12.62 -18.76
CA LYS A 60 -16.50 12.74 -18.65
C LYS A 60 -17.20 12.68 -20.01
N GLU A 61 -16.53 13.08 -21.08
CA GLU A 61 -17.09 13.06 -22.44
C GLU A 61 -17.14 11.66 -23.07
N ASN A 62 -16.49 10.64 -22.48
CA ASN A 62 -16.32 9.34 -23.12
C ASN A 62 -16.52 8.21 -22.12
N ASP A 63 -17.78 7.79 -21.92
CA ASP A 63 -18.17 6.73 -20.98
C ASP A 63 -17.51 5.36 -21.29
N GLU A 64 -17.04 5.15 -22.52
CA GLU A 64 -16.35 3.93 -22.95
C GLU A 64 -14.85 3.89 -22.55
N ILE A 65 -14.32 4.99 -22.01
CA ILE A 65 -12.89 5.15 -21.73
C ILE A 65 -12.67 5.25 -20.22
N SER A 66 -12.02 4.23 -19.66
CA SER A 66 -11.52 4.30 -18.28
C SER A 66 -10.12 4.93 -18.26
N ALA A 67 -9.89 5.86 -17.32
CA ALA A 67 -8.57 6.43 -17.12
C ALA A 67 -7.71 5.56 -16.20
N TYR A 68 -6.51 5.24 -16.65
CA TYR A 68 -5.46 4.75 -15.78
C TYR A 68 -4.45 5.86 -15.50
N VAL A 69 -4.31 6.14 -14.21
CA VAL A 69 -3.38 7.14 -13.70
C VAL A 69 -2.10 6.41 -13.27
N GLY A 70 -1.17 6.27 -14.21
CA GLY A 70 0.16 5.74 -13.93
C GLY A 70 1.08 6.79 -13.30
N GLY A 71 1.99 6.34 -12.45
CA GLY A 71 3.25 7.06 -12.15
C GLY A 71 3.15 8.42 -11.45
N PHE A 72 2.73 8.43 -10.19
CA PHE A 72 2.95 9.56 -9.28
C PHE A 72 3.32 9.08 -7.87
N THR A 73 4.25 9.79 -7.24
CA THR A 73 4.51 9.68 -5.79
C THR A 73 3.25 10.07 -5.01
N ARG A 74 3.16 9.69 -3.72
CA ARG A 74 2.02 10.09 -2.87
C ARG A 74 1.83 11.62 -2.86
N LEU A 75 2.93 12.36 -2.83
CA LEU A 75 2.95 13.82 -2.92
C LEU A 75 2.22 14.32 -4.16
N SER A 76 2.65 13.88 -5.34
CA SER A 76 2.07 14.39 -6.59
C SER A 76 0.61 13.96 -6.78
N LYS A 77 0.20 12.81 -6.24
CA LYS A 77 -1.22 12.43 -6.20
C LYS A 77 -2.03 13.39 -5.33
N CYS A 78 -1.53 13.70 -4.13
CA CYS A 78 -2.18 14.65 -3.22
C CYS A 78 -2.28 16.04 -3.87
N ILE A 79 -1.17 16.55 -4.43
CA ILE A 79 -1.15 17.85 -5.11
C ILE A 79 -2.21 17.89 -6.21
N TYR A 80 -2.21 16.89 -7.10
CA TYR A 80 -3.14 16.84 -8.23
C TYR A 80 -4.61 16.93 -7.79
N SER A 81 -5.00 16.14 -6.79
CA SER A 81 -6.38 16.13 -6.28
C SER A 81 -6.78 17.48 -5.68
N ASN A 82 -5.83 18.20 -5.08
CA ASN A 82 -6.06 19.43 -4.35
C ASN A 82 -5.62 20.71 -5.08
N LEU A 83 -5.36 20.66 -6.40
CA LEU A 83 -4.89 21.82 -7.19
C LEU A 83 -5.80 23.05 -7.13
N GLU A 84 -7.10 22.85 -6.90
CA GLU A 84 -8.08 23.93 -6.76
C GLU A 84 -8.01 24.60 -5.37
N GLY A 85 -7.53 23.87 -4.35
CA GLY A 85 -7.48 24.30 -2.96
C GLY A 85 -6.06 24.58 -2.46
N ASP A 86 -5.85 24.44 -1.15
CA ASP A 86 -4.51 24.47 -0.56
C ASP A 86 -3.79 23.14 -0.81
N THR A 87 -2.50 23.20 -1.10
CA THR A 87 -1.63 22.03 -1.34
C THR A 87 -0.47 21.97 -0.35
N SER A 88 -0.35 22.94 0.56
CA SER A 88 0.73 23.02 1.54
C SER A 88 0.79 21.80 2.48
N PHE A 89 -0.37 21.18 2.74
CA PHE A 89 -0.45 19.98 3.56
C PHE A 89 0.07 18.71 2.86
N CYS A 90 0.09 18.69 1.52
CA CYS A 90 0.54 17.54 0.76
C CYS A 90 2.03 17.25 0.98
N GLU A 91 2.84 18.30 1.17
CA GLU A 91 4.26 18.16 1.52
C GLU A 91 4.41 17.50 2.89
N LYS A 92 3.66 17.97 3.90
CA LYS A 92 3.64 17.39 5.26
C LYS A 92 3.14 15.95 5.26
N GLU A 93 2.12 15.65 4.46
CA GLU A 93 1.58 14.30 4.30
C GLU A 93 2.58 13.35 3.59
N SER A 94 3.33 13.86 2.61
CA SER A 94 4.35 13.09 1.91
C SER A 94 5.60 12.80 2.74
N GLN A 95 5.90 13.69 3.69
CA GLN A 95 6.99 13.55 4.67
C GLN A 95 6.60 12.67 5.86
N LYS A 96 5.32 12.33 6.02
CA LYS A 96 4.88 11.32 6.98
C LYS A 96 5.50 9.99 6.58
N LEU A 97 6.58 9.61 7.26
CA LEU A 97 7.22 8.30 7.12
C LEU A 97 6.13 7.25 7.18
N ILE A 98 5.89 6.60 6.05
CA ILE A 98 5.15 5.37 6.02
C ILE A 98 6.12 4.39 6.63
N GLU A 99 5.89 4.00 7.88
CA GLU A 99 6.57 2.83 8.42
C GLU A 99 6.31 1.68 7.45
N VAL A 100 7.35 1.29 6.69
CA VAL A 100 7.23 0.21 5.73
C VAL A 100 7.14 -1.07 6.54
N ILE A 101 5.94 -1.58 6.77
CA ILE A 101 5.80 -2.86 7.47
C ILE A 101 6.04 -3.98 6.46
N VAL A 102 7.14 -4.70 6.63
CA VAL A 102 7.45 -5.86 5.79
C VAL A 102 6.63 -7.06 6.27
N SER A 103 5.84 -7.66 5.38
CA SER A 103 5.09 -8.88 5.66
C SER A 103 5.95 -10.11 5.38
N SER A 104 6.16 -10.97 6.38
CA SER A 104 7.06 -12.13 6.28
C SER A 104 6.39 -13.50 6.46
N GLY A 105 5.06 -13.58 6.41
CA GLY A 105 4.36 -14.86 6.58
C GLY A 105 4.65 -15.48 7.96
N TYR A 106 5.07 -16.74 8.01
CA TYR A 106 5.39 -17.44 9.26
C TYR A 106 6.78 -17.08 9.79
N VAL A 107 6.87 -16.75 11.09
CA VAL A 107 8.10 -16.18 11.67
C VAL A 107 8.74 -17.02 12.78
N ASN A 108 8.15 -18.15 13.16
CA ASN A 108 8.68 -19.04 14.21
C ASN A 108 10.18 -19.38 14.04
N GLY A 109 10.62 -19.68 12.82
CA GLY A 109 12.03 -20.05 12.54
C GLY A 109 13.02 -18.88 12.63
N THR A 110 12.53 -17.64 12.77
CA THR A 110 13.36 -16.44 12.92
C THR A 110 13.31 -15.86 14.33
N ALA A 111 12.62 -16.54 15.26
CA ALA A 111 12.57 -16.14 16.66
C ALA A 111 13.91 -16.45 17.34
N VAL A 112 14.43 -15.47 18.07
CA VAL A 112 15.56 -15.67 18.99
C VAL A 112 15.07 -16.34 20.26
N GLU A 113 13.92 -15.89 20.75
CA GLU A 113 13.27 -16.42 21.93
C GLU A 113 11.79 -16.58 21.63
N LEU A 114 11.29 -17.81 21.74
CA LEU A 114 9.89 -18.13 21.51
C LEU A 114 9.34 -18.88 22.73
N PRO A 115 8.85 -18.17 23.75
CA PRO A 115 8.30 -18.81 24.93
C PRO A 115 7.06 -19.63 24.57
N GLN A 116 6.97 -20.82 25.15
CA GLN A 116 5.83 -21.71 25.00
C GLN A 116 4.64 -21.19 25.83
N PRO A 117 3.42 -21.13 25.27
CA PRO A 117 2.23 -20.73 26.03
C PRO A 117 1.86 -21.79 27.06
N GLU A 118 1.37 -21.35 28.22
CA GLU A 118 0.87 -22.26 29.25
C GLU A 118 -0.43 -22.94 28.78
N ASN A 119 -0.53 -24.26 28.98
CA ASN A 119 -1.70 -25.05 28.60
C ASN A 119 -2.27 -25.83 29.80
N PRO A 120 -2.93 -25.15 30.75
CA PRO A 120 -3.41 -25.79 31.97
C PRO A 120 -4.50 -26.84 31.71
N GLN A 121 -5.29 -26.64 30.65
CA GLN A 121 -6.41 -27.52 30.30
C GLN A 121 -5.99 -28.70 29.39
N LYS A 122 -4.70 -28.84 29.05
CA LYS A 122 -4.16 -29.88 28.14
C LYS A 122 -4.94 -29.99 26.83
N LEU A 123 -5.42 -28.84 26.32
CA LEU A 123 -6.14 -28.78 25.05
C LEU A 123 -5.17 -29.06 23.90
N LYS A 124 -5.67 -29.70 22.85
CA LYS A 124 -4.89 -30.00 21.65
C LYS A 124 -5.33 -29.09 20.50
N GLY A 125 -4.37 -28.66 19.69
CA GLY A 125 -4.65 -27.85 18.51
C GLY A 125 -3.52 -26.91 18.15
N GLU A 126 -3.78 -26.04 17.20
CA GLU A 126 -2.86 -24.99 16.78
C GLU A 126 -3.51 -23.61 16.92
N VAL A 127 -2.70 -22.61 17.29
CA VAL A 127 -3.11 -21.21 17.37
C VAL A 127 -2.17 -20.37 16.53
N HIS A 128 -2.73 -19.55 15.65
CA HIS A 128 -1.99 -18.61 14.82
C HIS A 128 -2.15 -17.21 15.40
N ILE A 129 -1.02 -16.57 15.68
CA ILE A 129 -0.95 -15.21 16.21
C ILE A 129 -0.29 -14.32 15.18
N LYS A 130 -1.02 -13.34 14.67
CA LYS A 130 -0.44 -12.27 13.86
C LYS A 130 0.28 -11.30 14.79
N VAL A 131 1.55 -11.04 14.51
CA VAL A 131 2.39 -10.13 15.29
C VAL A 131 2.91 -8.97 14.45
N LEU A 132 3.16 -7.86 15.12
CA LEU A 132 3.97 -6.76 14.63
C LEU A 132 5.22 -6.67 15.49
N ILE A 133 6.37 -6.78 14.84
CA ILE A 133 7.70 -6.81 15.42
C ILE A 133 8.35 -5.45 15.14
N ALA A 134 8.88 -4.82 16.18
CA ALA A 134 9.61 -3.57 16.12
C ALA A 134 11.02 -3.76 15.54
N GLU A 135 11.68 -2.63 15.29
CA GLU A 135 13.01 -2.57 14.70
C GLU A 135 14.09 -3.25 15.56
N ASN A 136 13.89 -3.26 16.88
CA ASN A 136 14.75 -3.93 17.85
C ASN A 136 14.46 -5.44 17.99
N GLY A 137 13.44 -5.97 17.30
CA GLY A 137 13.05 -7.38 17.39
C GLY A 137 12.00 -7.70 18.46
N GLU A 138 11.47 -6.72 19.19
CA GLU A 138 10.41 -6.92 20.19
C GLU A 138 9.02 -6.94 19.54
N VAL A 139 8.09 -7.70 20.12
CA VAL A 139 6.70 -7.75 19.64
C VAL A 139 5.90 -6.60 20.23
N ILE A 140 5.45 -5.66 19.39
CA ILE A 140 4.66 -4.48 19.79
C ILE A 140 3.16 -4.68 19.66
N SER A 141 2.71 -5.65 18.86
CA SER A 141 1.31 -6.03 18.76
C SER A 141 1.19 -7.52 18.47
N ALA A 142 0.18 -8.16 19.05
CA ALA A 142 -0.10 -9.58 18.88
C ALA A 142 -1.62 -9.80 18.91
N GLU A 143 -2.14 -10.52 17.92
CA GLU A 143 -3.57 -10.79 17.74
C GLU A 143 -3.76 -12.24 17.27
N ALA A 144 -4.67 -12.97 17.92
CA ALA A 144 -5.02 -14.32 17.50
C ALA A 144 -5.93 -14.30 16.26
N THR A 145 -5.51 -14.96 15.19
CA THR A 145 -6.25 -15.01 13.92
C THR A 145 -6.92 -16.35 13.67
N LYS A 146 -6.42 -17.44 14.26
CA LYS A 146 -6.94 -18.81 14.09
C LYS A 146 -6.64 -19.65 15.34
N GLY A 147 -7.55 -20.56 15.71
CA GLY A 147 -7.35 -21.56 16.78
C GLY A 147 -8.51 -21.60 17.77
N LEU A 148 -8.33 -22.32 18.88
CA LEU A 148 -9.30 -22.41 19.99
C LEU A 148 -9.27 -21.14 20.83
N LYS A 149 -10.46 -20.58 21.13
CA LYS A 149 -10.60 -19.32 21.88
C LYS A 149 -10.01 -19.41 23.30
N GLU A 150 -10.11 -20.57 23.95
CA GLU A 150 -9.54 -20.77 25.29
C GLU A 150 -8.00 -20.65 25.30
N LEU A 151 -7.35 -20.85 24.14
CA LEU A 151 -5.89 -20.78 24.00
C LEU A 151 -5.41 -19.41 23.50
N PHE A 152 -6.31 -18.47 23.18
CA PHE A 152 -5.93 -17.18 22.62
C PHE A 152 -5.15 -16.33 23.61
N ASP A 153 -5.66 -16.14 24.82
CA ASP A 153 -5.04 -15.25 25.79
C ASP A 153 -3.63 -15.70 26.20
N VAL A 154 -3.46 -17.00 26.43
CA VAL A 154 -2.15 -17.59 26.76
C VAL A 154 -1.18 -17.48 25.59
N SER A 155 -1.65 -17.72 24.36
CA SER A 155 -0.83 -17.62 23.14
C SER A 155 -0.44 -16.17 22.84
N ILE A 156 -1.34 -15.20 23.04
CA ILE A 156 -1.06 -13.78 22.86
C ILE A 156 -0.03 -13.29 23.88
N LYS A 157 -0.17 -13.71 25.15
CA LYS A 157 0.81 -13.38 26.20
C LYS A 157 2.21 -13.90 25.87
N ALA A 158 2.31 -15.16 25.46
CA ALA A 158 3.58 -15.75 25.01
C ALA A 158 4.14 -15.08 23.76
N ALA A 159 3.28 -14.74 22.79
CA ALA A 159 3.70 -14.03 21.58
C ALA A 159 4.27 -12.64 21.89
N LYS A 160 3.71 -11.92 22.87
CA LYS A 160 4.19 -10.58 23.27
C LYS A 160 5.55 -10.60 23.94
N THR A 161 5.91 -11.70 24.60
CA THR A 161 7.23 -11.85 25.24
C THR A 161 8.27 -12.49 24.32
N ALA A 162 7.87 -12.91 23.11
CA ALA A 162 8.78 -13.44 22.11
C ALA A 162 9.74 -12.35 21.59
N LYS A 163 10.97 -12.76 21.27
CA LYS A 163 12.00 -11.90 20.68
C LYS A 163 12.43 -12.44 19.33
N PHE A 164 12.63 -11.53 18.39
CA PHE A 164 13.03 -11.81 17.02
C PHE A 164 14.36 -11.13 16.69
N GLN A 165 15.04 -11.62 15.66
CA GLN A 165 16.20 -10.91 15.15
C GLN A 165 15.76 -9.57 14.54
N PRO A 166 16.47 -8.45 14.84
CA PRO A 166 16.24 -7.16 14.20
C PRO A 166 16.21 -7.30 12.68
N PHE A 167 15.15 -6.79 12.06
CA PHE A 167 14.98 -6.84 10.62
C PHE A 167 15.42 -5.51 9.99
N THR A 168 16.26 -5.59 8.96
CA THR A 168 16.70 -4.42 8.19
C THR A 168 16.29 -4.58 6.73
N LEU A 169 15.74 -3.51 6.15
CA LEU A 169 15.44 -3.44 4.73
C LEU A 169 16.33 -2.35 4.12
N SER A 170 17.18 -2.71 3.16
CA SER A 170 18.13 -1.80 2.52
C SER A 170 19.02 -1.05 3.53
N GLY A 171 19.48 -1.75 4.57
CA GLY A 171 20.33 -1.20 5.63
C GLY A 171 19.62 -0.31 6.65
N LYS A 172 18.30 -0.15 6.55
CA LYS A 172 17.49 0.60 7.52
C LYS A 172 16.72 -0.37 8.43
N PRO A 173 16.76 -0.20 9.77
CA PRO A 173 15.87 -0.91 10.68
C PRO A 173 14.42 -0.68 10.27
N THR A 174 13.61 -1.73 10.26
CA THR A 174 12.23 -1.64 9.74
C THR A 174 11.31 -2.61 10.48
N LYS A 175 10.09 -2.15 10.77
CA LYS A 175 9.07 -2.99 11.41
C LYS A 175 8.65 -4.14 10.49
N ARG A 176 8.33 -5.28 11.09
CA ARG A 176 8.01 -6.52 10.38
C ARG A 176 6.73 -7.13 10.92
N SER A 177 5.82 -7.53 10.05
CA SER A 177 4.63 -8.30 10.43
C SER A 177 4.81 -9.77 10.08
N GLY A 178 4.32 -10.63 10.97
CA GLY A 178 4.47 -12.08 10.84
C GLY A 178 3.35 -12.84 11.52
N ILE A 179 3.37 -14.16 11.36
CA ILE A 179 2.48 -15.11 12.02
C ILE A 179 3.33 -16.07 12.85
N ILE A 180 3.03 -16.15 14.14
CA ILE A 180 3.54 -17.16 15.06
C ILE A 180 2.52 -18.29 15.13
N VAL A 181 2.97 -19.54 14.99
CA VAL A 181 2.13 -20.72 15.17
C VAL A 181 2.52 -21.45 16.44
N TYR A 182 1.62 -21.55 17.39
CA TYR A 182 1.77 -22.40 18.58
C TYR A 182 1.04 -23.72 18.37
N LYS A 183 1.72 -24.83 18.65
CA LYS A 183 1.16 -26.18 18.58
C LYS A 183 1.04 -26.75 19.98
N PHE A 184 -0.16 -27.21 20.34
CA PHE A 184 -0.49 -27.81 21.61
C PHE A 184 -0.80 -29.30 21.40
N SER A 185 -0.11 -30.18 22.14
CA SER A 185 -0.13 -31.65 21.95
C SER A 185 -0.56 -32.43 23.19
#